data_AF-S2SJQ8-F1
#
_entry.id   AF-S2SJQ8-F1
#
_cell.length_a   1.000
_cell.length_b   1.000
_cell.length_c   1.000
_cell.angle_alpha   90.00
_cell.angle_beta   90.00
_cell.angle_gamma   90.00
#
_symmetry.space_group_name_H-M   'P 1'
#
loop_
_entity.id
_entity.type
_entity.pdbx_description
1 polymer ?
#
loop_
_entity_poly.entity_id
_entity_poly.type
_entity_poly.pdbx_seq_one_letter_code
_entity_poly.pdbx_strand_id
1 'polypeptide(L)'
;NPALYSWQLVQGPQGDTGPQGPQGQQGPQGPQGPQGVPGSKDVPYTYIQLGTPASPKKGDLWWHGTTLNDATALQYYDGSTWVDQSIQQAVLSIKKLQSIEVDTSTINSPTINSPFSHVQISGAKSSGNLSLSNAALQILGNIEDNSGNPNGQYYNTILNPSGMTNYITTPDQKGNLSSAGLQNGALQLETLISDPSAATKKYIQSEYKSTDNVTFFYVNSPAITTANMSYAYIYYMRRGNIVTVQFVLGISQQKPWVVLADVRPGYKPYAESGVGCYVSNTNYVGQACQIYVSKNQWVTMPTGPTGECRGSVSYLTQDDYPTNDSYFS
;
A
#
# COMPACT_ATOMS: atom_id res chain seq x y z
N ASN A 1 -2.04 127.35 43.15
CA ASN A 1 -1.05 128.39 42.86
C ASN A 1 -0.41 128.05 41.54
N PRO A 2 -0.94 128.58 40.43
CA PRO A 2 -0.54 128.17 39.12
C PRO A 2 0.81 128.87 38.86
N ALA A 3 1.91 128.18 38.51
CA ALA A 3 1.95 127.22 37.40
C ALA A 3 1.06 127.69 36.22
N LEU A 4 0.88 129.02 36.14
CA LEU A 4 -0.02 129.87 35.36
C LEU A 4 0.40 129.93 33.89
N TYR A 5 1.12 128.93 33.40
CA TYR A 5 1.55 128.90 32.02
C TYR A 5 1.15 127.59 31.36
N SER A 6 0.22 127.78 30.44
CA SER A 6 -0.26 126.89 29.41
C SER A 6 0.89 126.47 28.50
N TRP A 7 1.00 125.17 28.24
CA TRP A 7 1.73 124.67 27.08
C TRP A 7 0.72 124.10 26.11
N GLN A 8 0.63 124.73 24.94
CA GLN A 8 -0.18 124.30 23.82
C GLN A 8 0.38 123.01 23.21
N LEU A 9 -0.53 122.10 22.86
CA LEU A 9 -0.28 120.97 21.98
C LEU A 9 -0.02 121.49 20.55
N VAL A 10 1.12 121.12 19.96
CA VAL A 10 1.34 121.25 18.51
C VAL A 10 1.60 119.85 17.98
N GLN A 11 0.57 119.25 17.37
CA GLN A 11 0.64 117.98 16.66
C GLN A 11 1.14 118.25 15.23
N GLY A 12 2.31 117.75 14.88
CA GLY A 12 2.76 117.69 13.49
C GLY A 12 1.98 116.60 12.74
N PRO A 13 1.59 116.81 11.47
CA PRO A 13 0.86 115.81 10.69
C PRO A 13 1.70 114.54 10.53
N GLN A 14 1.03 113.39 10.67
CA GLN A 14 1.56 112.07 10.35
C GLN A 14 1.97 112.03 8.87
N GLY A 15 3.21 111.60 8.58
CA GLY A 15 3.66 111.41 7.20
C GLY A 15 2.89 110.28 6.53
N ASP A 16 2.47 110.52 5.28
CA ASP A 16 1.62 109.61 4.50
C ASP A 16 2.32 108.26 4.23
N THR A 17 1.61 107.17 4.49
CA THR A 17 1.99 105.83 4.03
C THR A 17 1.92 105.78 2.50
N GLY A 18 3.02 105.44 1.83
CA GLY A 18 3.04 105.28 0.38
C GLY A 18 2.01 104.26 -0.12
N PRO A 19 1.42 104.44 -1.32
CA PRO A 19 0.35 103.59 -1.81
C PRO A 19 0.84 102.15 -2.01
N GLN A 20 0.08 101.20 -1.46
CA GLN A 20 0.26 99.77 -1.70
C GLN A 20 0.00 99.49 -3.20
N GLY A 21 0.95 98.83 -3.87
CA GLY A 21 0.80 98.46 -5.29
C GLY A 21 -0.45 97.59 -5.52
N PRO A 22 -1.11 97.69 -6.69
CA PRO A 22 -2.34 96.97 -6.95
C PRO A 22 -2.12 95.46 -6.83
N GLN A 23 -2.99 94.80 -6.07
CA GLN A 23 -3.03 93.35 -5.98
C GLN A 23 -3.28 92.77 -7.38
N GLY A 24 -2.43 91.84 -7.84
CA GLY A 24 -2.59 91.18 -9.14
C GLY A 24 -3.96 90.50 -9.25
N GLN A 25 -4.61 90.63 -10.41
CA GLN A 25 -5.92 90.01 -10.64
C GLN A 25 -5.81 88.49 -10.44
N GLN A 26 -6.76 87.93 -9.69
CA GLN A 26 -6.91 86.48 -9.54
C GLN A 26 -7.12 85.88 -10.94
N GLY A 27 -6.31 84.88 -11.31
CA GLY A 27 -6.45 84.20 -12.59
C GLY A 27 -7.86 83.60 -12.76
N PRO A 28 -8.40 83.55 -13.99
CA PRO A 28 -9.74 83.00 -14.21
C PRO A 28 -9.78 81.55 -13.72
N GLN A 29 -10.89 81.18 -13.07
CA GLN A 29 -11.17 79.80 -12.71
C GLN A 29 -11.08 78.93 -13.98
N GLY A 30 -10.32 77.84 -13.92
CA GLY A 30 -10.19 76.92 -15.06
C GLY A 30 -11.57 76.40 -15.51
N PRO A 31 -11.76 76.10 -16.81
CA PRO A 31 -13.04 75.59 -17.30
C PRO A 31 -13.44 74.32 -16.54
N GLN A 32 -14.72 74.20 -16.22
CA GLN A 32 -15.27 72.96 -15.68
C GLN A 32 -14.93 71.81 -16.63
N GLY A 33 -14.37 70.72 -16.11
CA GLY A 33 -14.07 69.53 -16.91
C GLY A 33 -15.35 68.99 -17.57
N PRO A 34 -15.25 68.34 -18.75
CA PRO A 34 -16.42 67.77 -19.42
C PRO A 34 -17.15 66.78 -18.50
N GLN A 35 -18.48 66.81 -18.53
CA GLN A 35 -19.30 65.84 -17.81
C GLN A 35 -18.94 64.42 -18.27
N GLY A 36 -18.71 63.52 -17.31
CA GLY A 36 -18.45 62.11 -17.62
C GLY A 36 -19.61 61.50 -18.41
N VAL A 37 -19.29 60.62 -19.37
CA VAL A 37 -20.28 59.90 -20.16
C VAL A 37 -21.21 59.12 -19.20
N PRO A 38 -22.55 59.23 -19.32
CA PRO A 38 -23.46 58.43 -18.51
C PRO A 38 -23.15 56.93 -18.67
N GLY A 39 -23.14 56.18 -17.57
CA GLY A 39 -22.93 54.73 -17.61
C GLY A 39 -23.95 54.05 -18.54
N SER A 40 -23.49 53.08 -19.34
CA SER A 40 -24.36 52.33 -20.26
C SER A 40 -25.48 51.64 -19.48
N LYS A 41 -26.71 51.78 -19.99
CA LYS A 41 -27.88 51.13 -19.41
C LYS A 41 -27.91 49.62 -19.68
N ASP A 42 -27.07 49.13 -20.57
CA ASP A 42 -27.08 47.76 -21.08
C ASP A 42 -25.98 46.87 -20.46
N VAL A 43 -25.42 47.29 -19.32
CA VAL A 43 -24.44 46.47 -18.59
C VAL A 43 -25.19 45.37 -17.83
N PRO A 44 -24.84 44.07 -18.01
CA PRO A 44 -25.42 42.98 -17.26
C PRO A 44 -25.17 43.07 -15.76
N TYR A 45 -26.10 42.56 -14.97
CA TYR A 45 -26.04 42.50 -13.50
C TYR A 45 -26.14 41.08 -12.97
N THR A 46 -25.68 40.92 -11.72
CA THR A 46 -25.88 39.70 -10.94
C THR A 46 -26.95 39.96 -9.88
N TYR A 47 -28.02 39.16 -9.89
CA TYR A 47 -29.08 39.18 -8.91
C TYR A 47 -28.84 38.13 -7.82
N ILE A 48 -29.06 38.51 -6.56
CA ILE A 48 -29.08 37.61 -5.40
C ILE A 48 -30.36 37.90 -4.62
N GLN A 49 -31.42 37.15 -4.93
CA GLN A 49 -32.75 37.34 -4.36
C GLN A 49 -33.62 36.10 -4.60
N LEU A 50 -34.70 35.95 -3.83
CA LEU A 50 -35.61 34.79 -3.93
C LEU A 50 -36.60 34.88 -5.08
N GLY A 51 -37.09 36.08 -5.38
CA GLY A 51 -38.06 36.31 -6.45
C GLY A 51 -37.39 36.48 -7.81
N THR A 52 -38.07 36.08 -8.87
CA THR A 52 -37.61 36.30 -10.25
C THR A 52 -37.38 37.80 -10.51
N PRO A 53 -36.21 38.21 -11.03
CA PRO A 53 -35.95 39.61 -11.34
C PRO A 53 -36.97 40.18 -12.35
N ALA A 54 -37.50 41.36 -12.04
CA ALA A 54 -38.40 42.08 -12.94
C ALA A 54 -37.59 42.88 -13.98
N SER A 55 -37.97 42.77 -15.25
CA SER A 55 -37.29 43.43 -16.39
C SER A 55 -35.79 43.09 -16.54
N PRO A 56 -35.42 41.80 -16.61
CA PRO A 56 -34.03 41.40 -16.79
C PRO A 56 -33.48 41.78 -18.17
N LYS A 57 -32.16 41.88 -18.27
CA LYS A 57 -31.43 42.18 -19.49
C LYS A 57 -30.67 40.95 -19.94
N LYS A 58 -30.53 40.81 -21.26
CA LYS A 58 -29.71 39.74 -21.83
C LYS A 58 -28.30 39.82 -21.24
N GLY A 59 -27.83 38.72 -20.66
CA GLY A 59 -26.54 38.72 -19.97
C GLY A 59 -26.64 38.60 -18.45
N ASP A 60 -27.79 38.93 -17.87
CA ASP A 60 -27.94 38.94 -16.42
C ASP A 60 -27.81 37.52 -15.85
N LEU A 61 -27.20 37.44 -14.66
CA LEU A 61 -27.08 36.21 -13.89
C LEU A 61 -27.96 36.31 -12.65
N TRP A 62 -28.62 35.22 -12.28
CA TRP A 62 -29.44 35.16 -11.08
C TRP A 62 -29.06 33.95 -10.24
N TRP A 63 -28.57 34.23 -9.04
CA TRP A 63 -28.31 33.23 -8.00
C TRP A 63 -29.49 33.24 -7.04
N HIS A 64 -30.16 32.11 -6.89
CA HIS A 64 -31.28 31.98 -5.96
C HIS A 64 -31.37 30.61 -5.32
N GLY A 65 -32.12 30.56 -4.23
CA GLY A 65 -32.40 29.37 -3.43
C GLY A 65 -33.85 29.34 -2.98
N THR A 66 -34.15 28.43 -2.06
CA THR A 66 -35.41 28.46 -1.30
C THR A 66 -35.38 29.51 -0.19
N THR A 67 -34.19 29.89 0.26
CA THR A 67 -33.86 30.92 1.26
C THR A 67 -32.63 31.72 0.79
N LEU A 68 -32.26 32.79 1.51
CA LEU A 68 -31.04 33.54 1.21
C LEU A 68 -29.77 32.84 1.70
N ASN A 69 -29.90 31.69 2.37
CA ASN A 69 -28.80 30.91 2.93
C ASN A 69 -28.40 29.71 2.03
N ASP A 70 -29.18 29.42 0.99
CA ASP A 70 -28.92 28.39 -0.01
C ASP A 70 -28.89 28.99 -1.42
N ALA A 71 -28.10 28.38 -2.30
CA ALA A 71 -28.13 28.65 -3.73
C ALA A 71 -28.45 27.31 -4.41
N THR A 72 -29.69 27.15 -4.85
CA THR A 72 -30.16 25.92 -5.52
C THR A 72 -30.12 26.03 -7.03
N ALA A 73 -30.01 27.26 -7.56
CA ALA A 73 -29.89 27.50 -9.00
C ALA A 73 -29.01 28.71 -9.30
N LEU A 74 -28.30 28.60 -10.42
CA LEU A 74 -27.67 29.70 -11.14
C LEU A 74 -28.33 29.78 -12.51
N GLN A 75 -28.93 30.91 -12.84
CA GLN A 75 -29.59 31.10 -14.13
C GLN A 75 -28.98 32.27 -14.91
N TYR A 76 -29.01 32.17 -16.22
CA TYR A 76 -28.61 33.20 -17.18
C TYR A 76 -29.83 33.67 -17.97
N TYR A 77 -30.02 34.98 -18.10
CA TYR A 77 -31.10 35.51 -18.93
C TYR A 77 -30.62 35.68 -20.38
N ASP A 78 -31.25 34.96 -21.31
CA ASP A 78 -30.86 34.93 -22.73
C ASP A 78 -31.43 36.10 -23.57
N GLY A 79 -32.26 36.94 -22.94
CA GLY A 79 -33.04 38.01 -23.58
C GLY A 79 -34.53 37.70 -23.70
N SER A 80 -34.94 36.49 -23.34
CA SER A 80 -36.33 36.04 -23.35
C SER A 80 -36.70 35.28 -22.07
N THR A 81 -35.87 34.32 -21.65
CA THR A 81 -36.12 33.42 -20.53
C THR A 81 -34.87 33.23 -19.66
N TRP A 82 -35.10 32.78 -18.43
CA TRP A 82 -34.03 32.35 -17.54
C TRP A 82 -33.67 30.89 -17.83
N VAL A 83 -32.39 30.64 -18.11
CA VAL A 83 -31.87 29.32 -18.46
C VAL A 83 -30.91 28.86 -17.38
N ASP A 84 -31.11 27.64 -16.85
CA ASP A 84 -30.22 27.04 -15.86
C ASP A 84 -28.78 26.94 -16.39
N GLN A 85 -27.82 27.26 -15.53
CA GLN A 85 -26.40 27.21 -15.81
C GLN A 85 -25.68 26.31 -14.79
N SER A 86 -24.57 25.75 -15.25
CA SER A 86 -23.56 25.13 -14.39
C SER A 86 -22.40 26.09 -14.15
N ILE A 87 -21.66 25.89 -13.06
CA ILE A 87 -20.43 26.65 -12.81
C ILE A 87 -19.32 26.06 -13.70
N GLN A 88 -19.10 26.69 -14.85
CA GLN A 88 -18.01 26.34 -15.75
C GLN A 88 -16.73 27.06 -15.32
N GLN A 89 -15.84 26.34 -14.65
CA GLN A 89 -14.56 26.89 -14.20
C GLN A 89 -13.43 25.89 -14.40
N ALA A 90 -12.23 26.40 -14.67
CA ALA A 90 -11.03 25.56 -14.71
C ALA A 90 -10.61 25.10 -13.31
N VAL A 91 -10.85 25.92 -12.28
CA VAL A 91 -10.45 25.66 -10.88
C VAL A 91 -11.50 26.19 -9.92
N LEU A 92 -12.04 25.34 -9.04
CA LEU A 92 -12.92 25.69 -7.92
C LEU A 92 -12.13 25.79 -6.61
N SER A 93 -11.99 27.00 -6.08
CA SER A 93 -11.31 27.26 -4.80
C SER A 93 -12.32 27.56 -3.70
N ILE A 94 -12.47 26.64 -2.76
CA ILE A 94 -13.41 26.74 -1.63
C ILE A 94 -12.78 26.21 -0.36
N LYS A 95 -13.09 26.87 0.76
CA LYS A 95 -12.46 26.58 2.05
C LYS A 95 -12.84 25.20 2.60
N LYS A 96 -14.11 24.83 2.46
CA LYS A 96 -14.63 23.55 2.95
C LYS A 96 -15.81 23.11 2.10
N LEU A 97 -15.81 21.82 1.86
CA LEU A 97 -16.80 21.05 1.14
C LEU A 97 -17.38 20.05 2.16
N GLN A 98 -18.70 19.99 2.33
CA GLN A 98 -19.37 19.12 3.31
C GLN A 98 -20.53 18.38 2.64
N SER A 99 -20.66 17.07 2.91
CA SER A 99 -21.77 16.23 2.45
C SER A 99 -21.97 16.23 0.93
N ILE A 100 -20.92 15.87 0.18
CA ILE A 100 -20.91 15.93 -1.28
C ILE A 100 -21.00 14.55 -1.86
N GLU A 101 -21.84 14.43 -2.88
CA GLU A 101 -21.80 13.34 -3.83
C GLU A 101 -20.99 13.80 -5.06
N VAL A 102 -20.03 12.97 -5.49
CA VAL A 102 -19.18 13.26 -6.65
C VAL A 102 -19.37 12.14 -7.66
N ASP A 103 -19.94 12.48 -8.82
CA ASP A 103 -19.97 11.61 -9.99
C ASP A 103 -18.81 12.00 -10.91
N THR A 104 -17.70 11.26 -10.84
CA THR A 104 -16.48 11.53 -11.62
C THR A 104 -15.79 10.23 -12.02
N SER A 105 -15.15 10.24 -13.19
CA SER A 105 -14.32 9.13 -13.65
C SER A 105 -12.91 9.13 -13.03
N THR A 106 -12.43 10.28 -12.54
CA THR A 106 -11.06 10.43 -12.02
C THR A 106 -11.03 11.35 -10.81
N ILE A 107 -10.30 10.92 -9.79
CA ILE A 107 -9.92 11.74 -8.63
C ILE A 107 -8.40 11.81 -8.60
N ASN A 108 -7.83 12.98 -8.93
CA ASN A 108 -6.39 13.20 -8.86
C ASN A 108 -6.02 13.73 -7.47
N SER A 109 -5.77 12.81 -6.52
CA SER A 109 -5.37 13.15 -5.16
C SER A 109 -4.08 12.43 -4.77
N PRO A 110 -3.10 13.10 -4.13
CA PRO A 110 -1.93 12.41 -3.58
C PRO A 110 -2.29 11.47 -2.43
N THR A 111 -3.37 11.77 -1.69
CA THR A 111 -3.84 11.00 -0.54
C THR A 111 -5.36 11.07 -0.43
N ILE A 112 -6.03 9.94 -0.26
CA ILE A 112 -7.44 9.87 0.15
C ILE A 112 -7.48 9.24 1.55
N ASN A 113 -8.18 9.86 2.49
CA ASN A 113 -8.35 9.36 3.86
C ASN A 113 -9.84 9.11 4.13
N SER A 114 -10.13 7.93 4.67
CA SER A 114 -11.45 7.50 5.12
C SER A 114 -11.33 7.04 6.57
N PRO A 115 -11.41 7.97 7.55
CA PRO A 115 -11.44 7.61 8.95
C PRO A 115 -12.71 6.81 9.26
N PHE A 116 -12.58 5.82 10.12
CA PHE A 116 -13.70 4.99 10.56
C PHE A 116 -13.65 4.79 12.07
N SER A 117 -14.82 4.51 12.66
CA SER A 117 -14.94 4.30 14.11
C SER A 117 -15.93 3.18 14.40
N HIS A 118 -15.56 2.30 15.34
CA HIS A 118 -16.38 1.19 15.84
C HIS A 118 -16.96 0.26 14.76
N VAL A 119 -16.24 0.12 13.64
CA VAL A 119 -16.60 -0.81 12.57
C VAL A 119 -16.52 -2.24 13.11
N GLN A 120 -17.54 -3.04 12.83
CA GLN A 120 -17.54 -4.46 13.22
C GLN A 120 -16.49 -5.22 12.43
N ILE A 121 -15.62 -5.94 13.15
CA ILE A 121 -14.67 -6.91 12.61
C ILE A 121 -14.91 -8.26 13.29
N SER A 122 -14.22 -9.32 12.87
CA SER A 122 -14.46 -10.68 13.38
C SER A 122 -14.31 -10.78 14.90
N GLY A 123 -15.43 -10.75 15.63
CA GLY A 123 -15.49 -10.86 17.09
C GLY A 123 -15.10 -9.61 17.87
N ALA A 124 -14.94 -8.46 17.23
CA ALA A 124 -14.46 -7.22 17.84
C ALA A 124 -14.95 -5.96 17.11
N LYS A 125 -14.63 -4.79 17.65
CA LYS A 125 -14.76 -3.51 16.96
C LYS A 125 -13.40 -2.99 16.52
N SER A 126 -13.40 -2.05 15.59
CA SER A 126 -12.21 -1.33 15.18
C SER A 126 -12.49 0.12 14.82
N SER A 127 -11.59 1.00 15.25
CA SER A 127 -11.47 2.37 14.77
C SER A 127 -10.12 2.55 14.08
N GLY A 128 -10.00 3.55 13.22
CA GLY A 128 -8.77 3.75 12.47
C GLY A 128 -8.96 4.61 11.22
N ASN A 129 -8.05 4.43 10.27
CA ASN A 129 -8.09 5.12 9.00
C ASN A 129 -7.77 4.17 7.86
N LEU A 130 -8.61 4.23 6.82
CA LEU A 130 -8.29 3.70 5.50
C LEU A 130 -7.66 4.83 4.68
N SER A 131 -6.50 4.57 4.07
CA SER A 131 -5.82 5.52 3.19
C SER A 131 -5.49 4.92 1.83
N LEU A 132 -5.60 5.76 0.79
CA LEU A 132 -5.04 5.51 -0.53
C LEU A 132 -3.91 6.52 -0.75
N SER A 133 -2.66 6.07 -0.73
CA SER A 133 -1.48 6.91 -0.92
C SER A 133 -0.28 6.07 -1.33
N ASN A 134 0.71 6.66 -2.00
CA ASN A 134 1.98 5.97 -2.36
C ASN A 134 1.78 4.64 -3.10
N ALA A 135 0.79 4.58 -4.01
CA ALA A 135 0.39 3.35 -4.71
C ALA A 135 -0.04 2.20 -3.78
N ALA A 136 -0.50 2.52 -2.57
CA ALA A 136 -0.96 1.55 -1.58
C ALA A 136 -2.38 1.88 -1.09
N LEU A 137 -3.16 0.82 -0.86
CA LEU A 137 -4.32 0.83 0.01
C LEU A 137 -3.86 0.36 1.39
N GLN A 138 -4.03 1.19 2.41
CA GLN A 138 -3.64 0.88 3.78
C GLN A 138 -4.83 1.03 4.72
N ILE A 139 -4.99 0.09 5.64
CA ILE A 139 -5.91 0.20 6.77
C ILE A 139 -5.08 0.05 8.04
N LEU A 140 -4.97 1.14 8.80
CA LEU A 140 -4.36 1.15 10.12
C LEU A 140 -5.47 1.35 11.15
N GLY A 141 -5.67 0.38 12.04
CA GLY A 141 -6.72 0.44 13.04
C GLY A 141 -6.34 -0.21 14.36
N ASN A 142 -6.97 0.23 15.43
CA ASN A 142 -6.93 -0.44 16.72
C ASN A 142 -8.01 -1.54 16.78
N ILE A 143 -7.77 -2.56 17.60
CA ILE A 143 -8.75 -3.56 17.96
C ILE A 143 -9.42 -3.14 19.28
N GLU A 144 -10.73 -3.27 19.32
CA GLU A 144 -11.58 -2.87 20.44
C GLU A 144 -12.44 -4.03 20.92
N ASP A 145 -12.85 -3.98 22.19
CA ASP A 145 -13.92 -4.81 22.68
C ASP A 145 -15.28 -4.45 22.03
N ASN A 146 -16.32 -5.24 22.29
CA ASN A 146 -17.66 -4.97 21.75
C ASN A 146 -18.30 -3.68 22.29
N SER A 147 -17.75 -3.10 23.35
CA SER A 147 -18.14 -1.80 23.90
C SER A 147 -17.43 -0.63 23.22
N GLY A 148 -16.44 -0.88 22.35
CA GLY A 148 -15.65 0.13 21.66
C GLY A 148 -14.40 0.58 22.42
N ASN A 149 -14.00 -0.12 23.48
CA ASN A 149 -12.78 0.19 24.22
C ASN A 149 -11.57 -0.48 23.57
N PRO A 150 -10.47 0.26 23.30
CA PRO A 150 -9.26 -0.33 22.74
C PRO A 150 -8.65 -1.40 23.65
N ASN A 151 -8.22 -2.53 23.07
CA ASN A 151 -7.58 -3.61 23.80
C ASN A 151 -6.03 -3.54 23.80
N GLY A 152 -5.47 -2.46 23.24
CA GLY A 152 -4.03 -2.21 23.10
C GLY A 152 -3.41 -2.75 21.81
N GLN A 153 -4.12 -3.58 21.06
CA GLN A 153 -3.64 -4.14 19.79
C GLN A 153 -3.99 -3.23 18.61
N TYR A 154 -3.13 -3.27 17.61
CA TYR A 154 -3.31 -2.60 16.33
C TYR A 154 -3.15 -3.61 15.21
N TYR A 155 -3.79 -3.34 14.07
CA TYR A 155 -3.47 -4.02 12.83
C TYR A 155 -3.09 -3.01 11.76
N ASN A 156 -2.30 -3.49 10.81
CA ASN A 156 -1.94 -2.75 9.62
C ASN A 156 -2.08 -3.67 8.41
N THR A 157 -3.07 -3.40 7.59
CA THR A 157 -3.31 -4.09 6.32
C THR A 157 -2.84 -3.20 5.19
N ILE A 158 -2.00 -3.70 4.30
CA ILE A 158 -1.47 -2.98 3.16
C ILE A 158 -1.61 -3.83 1.91
N LEU A 159 -2.13 -3.24 0.83
CA LEU A 159 -2.06 -3.76 -0.53
C LEU A 159 -1.28 -2.76 -1.38
N ASN A 160 -0.16 -3.18 -1.95
CA ASN A 160 0.76 -2.34 -2.72
C ASN A 160 1.43 -3.15 -3.85
N PRO A 161 2.30 -2.56 -4.69
CA PRO A 161 2.95 -3.28 -5.79
C PRO A 161 3.83 -4.47 -5.36
N SER A 162 4.28 -4.50 -4.10
CA SER A 162 5.05 -5.63 -3.55
C SER A 162 4.15 -6.80 -3.12
N GLY A 163 2.84 -6.59 -3.03
CA GLY A 163 1.85 -7.60 -2.68
C GLY A 163 0.89 -7.13 -1.59
N MET A 164 0.44 -8.09 -0.77
CA MET A 164 -0.48 -7.84 0.34
C MET A 164 0.17 -8.25 1.65
N THR A 165 0.04 -7.42 2.69
CA THR A 165 0.50 -7.73 4.05
C THR A 165 -0.55 -7.34 5.07
N ASN A 166 -0.71 -8.16 6.10
CA ASN A 166 -1.44 -7.83 7.31
C ASN A 166 -0.63 -8.28 8.53
N TYR A 167 -0.61 -7.47 9.59
CA TYR A 167 -0.18 -7.93 10.90
C TYR A 167 -1.11 -7.40 11.98
N ILE A 168 -1.19 -8.14 13.09
CA ILE A 168 -1.83 -7.73 14.33
C ILE A 168 -0.75 -7.68 15.42
N THR A 169 -0.67 -6.59 16.17
CA THR A 169 0.33 -6.44 17.24
C THR A 169 -0.07 -7.20 18.50
N THR A 170 0.92 -7.49 19.34
CA THR A 170 0.69 -7.78 20.75
C THR A 170 0.08 -6.55 21.45
N PRO A 171 -0.62 -6.71 22.60
CA PRO A 171 -1.19 -5.57 23.33
C PRO A 171 -0.16 -4.54 23.80
N ASP A 172 1.10 -4.96 24.03
CA ASP A 172 2.21 -4.07 24.36
C ASP A 172 2.85 -3.39 23.13
N GLN A 173 2.39 -3.74 21.92
CA GLN A 173 2.91 -3.26 20.62
C GLN A 173 4.39 -3.54 20.37
N LYS A 174 5.02 -4.43 21.15
CA LYS A 174 6.45 -4.78 21.02
C LYS A 174 6.71 -5.95 20.07
N GLY A 175 5.66 -6.50 19.46
CA GLY A 175 5.76 -7.54 18.45
C GLY A 175 4.42 -7.79 17.79
N ASN A 176 4.39 -8.79 16.92
CA ASN A 176 3.16 -9.24 16.28
C ASN A 176 2.57 -10.42 17.04
N LEU A 177 1.25 -10.52 17.12
CA LEU A 177 0.52 -11.73 17.47
C LEU A 177 0.47 -12.67 16.27
N SER A 178 0.22 -12.09 15.09
CA SER A 178 0.20 -12.78 13.82
C SER A 178 0.56 -11.84 12.69
N SER A 179 1.13 -12.38 11.61
CA SER A 179 1.21 -11.69 10.33
C SER A 179 1.00 -12.65 9.16
N ALA A 180 0.47 -12.12 8.07
CA ALA A 180 0.26 -12.82 6.83
C ALA A 180 0.67 -11.92 5.65
N GLY A 181 1.40 -12.48 4.70
CA GLY A 181 1.85 -11.78 3.51
C GLY A 181 1.69 -12.64 2.26
N LEU A 182 1.21 -12.04 1.17
CA LEU A 182 1.30 -12.60 -0.18
C LEU A 182 2.25 -11.70 -0.96
N GLN A 183 3.51 -12.11 -1.08
CA GLN A 183 4.59 -11.31 -1.68
C GLN A 183 5.54 -12.21 -2.44
N ASN A 184 6.10 -11.73 -3.56
CA ASN A 184 7.13 -12.44 -4.32
C ASN A 184 6.78 -13.90 -4.71
N GLY A 185 5.50 -14.18 -4.97
CA GLY A 185 5.03 -15.52 -5.32
C GLY A 185 4.96 -16.51 -4.15
N ALA A 186 5.03 -16.02 -2.91
CA ALA A 186 4.93 -16.83 -1.70
C ALA A 186 3.84 -16.32 -0.75
N LEU A 187 3.22 -17.26 -0.03
CA LEU A 187 2.44 -17.00 1.17
C LEU A 187 3.37 -17.11 2.39
N GLN A 188 3.54 -16.00 3.10
CA GLN A 188 4.33 -15.90 4.31
C GLN A 188 3.40 -15.79 5.50
N LEU A 189 3.56 -16.67 6.49
CA LEU A 189 2.78 -16.67 7.72
C LEU A 189 3.72 -16.59 8.91
N GLU A 190 3.35 -15.80 9.90
CA GLU A 190 4.02 -15.73 11.19
C GLU A 190 2.98 -15.81 12.30
N THR A 191 3.28 -16.58 13.35
CA THR A 191 2.41 -16.71 14.52
C THR A 191 3.25 -16.68 15.79
N LEU A 192 2.84 -15.85 16.73
CA LEU A 192 3.43 -15.81 18.07
C LEU A 192 3.07 -17.08 18.84
N ILE A 193 4.07 -17.72 19.43
CA ILE A 193 3.90 -18.93 20.25
C ILE A 193 4.29 -18.73 21.72
N SER A 194 5.00 -17.64 22.04
CA SER A 194 5.21 -17.23 23.43
C SER A 194 4.00 -16.47 23.97
N ASP A 195 3.91 -16.33 25.29
CA ASP A 195 2.96 -15.41 25.92
C ASP A 195 3.06 -13.99 25.29
N PRO A 196 1.95 -13.33 24.93
CA PRO A 196 1.95 -11.96 24.40
C PRO A 196 2.66 -10.93 25.29
N SER A 197 2.76 -11.17 26.60
CA SER A 197 3.47 -10.32 27.56
C SER A 197 4.96 -10.68 27.74
N ALA A 198 5.44 -11.77 27.14
CA ALA A 198 6.82 -12.22 27.30
C ALA A 198 7.83 -11.16 26.84
N ALA A 199 8.93 -11.00 27.57
CA ALA A 199 10.00 -10.06 27.21
C ALA A 199 10.68 -10.42 25.88
N THR A 200 10.86 -11.72 25.62
CA THR A 200 11.36 -12.24 24.35
C THR A 200 10.23 -12.96 23.63
N LYS A 201 9.81 -12.41 22.48
CA LYS A 201 8.78 -13.01 21.64
C LYS A 201 9.36 -14.22 20.89
N LYS A 202 8.60 -15.30 20.78
CA LYS A 202 8.94 -16.50 20.01
C LYS A 202 7.90 -16.74 18.92
N TYR A 203 8.36 -17.11 17.74
CA TYR A 203 7.52 -17.20 16.55
C TYR A 203 7.67 -18.56 15.87
N ILE A 204 6.60 -18.99 15.21
CA ILE A 204 6.65 -19.96 14.12
C ILE A 204 6.42 -19.18 12.82
N GLN A 205 7.24 -19.47 11.82
CA GLN A 205 7.15 -18.87 10.50
C GLN A 205 7.03 -19.97 9.44
N SER A 206 6.19 -19.73 8.45
CA SER A 206 6.00 -20.61 7.30
C SER A 206 6.03 -19.80 6.02
N GLU A 207 6.67 -20.33 4.99
CA GLU A 207 6.68 -19.77 3.63
C GLU A 207 6.20 -20.87 2.67
N TYR A 208 5.16 -20.57 1.88
CA TYR A 208 4.61 -21.48 0.88
C TYR A 208 4.78 -20.89 -0.51
N LYS A 209 5.51 -21.59 -1.37
CA LYS A 209 5.77 -21.23 -2.78
C LYS A 209 5.00 -22.15 -3.71
N SER A 210 4.85 -21.73 -4.96
CA SER A 210 4.30 -22.58 -6.02
C SER A 210 5.07 -23.91 -6.18
N THR A 211 6.38 -23.90 -5.95
CA THR A 211 7.25 -25.09 -6.00
C THR A 211 6.92 -26.13 -4.93
N ASP A 212 6.26 -25.76 -3.84
CA ASP A 212 5.97 -26.69 -2.74
C ASP A 212 4.88 -27.71 -3.09
N ASN A 213 4.02 -27.39 -4.06
CA ASN A 213 2.99 -28.29 -4.54
C ASN A 213 3.38 -29.08 -5.80
N VAL A 214 4.65 -29.01 -6.21
CA VAL A 214 5.16 -29.72 -7.39
C VAL A 214 5.84 -31.01 -6.99
N THR A 215 5.64 -32.09 -7.76
CA THR A 215 6.41 -33.32 -7.61
C THR A 215 7.54 -33.36 -8.62
N PHE A 216 8.79 -33.35 -8.14
CA PHE A 216 9.99 -33.51 -8.95
C PHE A 216 10.37 -34.98 -9.05
N PHE A 217 10.76 -35.41 -10.25
CA PHE A 217 11.15 -36.77 -10.57
C PHE A 217 12.46 -36.80 -11.35
N TYR A 218 13.35 -37.69 -10.95
CA TYR A 218 14.57 -38.00 -11.67
C TYR A 218 14.92 -39.47 -11.59
N VAL A 219 15.51 -40.01 -12.65
CA VAL A 219 16.14 -41.32 -12.67
C VAL A 219 17.51 -41.19 -13.32
N ASN A 220 18.53 -41.84 -12.77
CA ASN A 220 19.80 -41.94 -13.48
C ASN A 220 19.62 -42.78 -14.75
N SER A 221 19.99 -42.20 -15.89
CA SER A 221 20.02 -42.87 -17.18
C SER A 221 21.29 -42.45 -17.92
N PRO A 222 22.11 -43.40 -18.41
CA PRO A 222 21.93 -44.85 -18.34
C PRO A 222 22.06 -45.41 -16.90
N ALA A 223 21.75 -46.70 -16.74
CA ALA A 223 21.93 -47.40 -15.46
C ALA A 223 23.38 -47.30 -14.98
N ILE A 224 23.57 -47.20 -13.66
CA ILE A 224 24.89 -47.29 -13.04
C ILE A 224 25.36 -48.75 -13.18
N THR A 225 26.57 -48.94 -13.69
CA THR A 225 27.20 -50.26 -13.77
C THR A 225 28.52 -50.25 -13.01
N THR A 226 28.77 -51.28 -12.22
CA THR A 226 30.05 -51.47 -11.52
C THR A 226 30.49 -52.92 -11.69
N ALA A 227 31.71 -53.28 -11.25
CA ALA A 227 32.11 -54.68 -11.20
C ALA A 227 31.15 -55.55 -10.35
N ASN A 228 30.40 -54.94 -9.45
CA ASN A 228 29.48 -55.62 -8.53
C ASN A 228 28.02 -55.51 -8.94
N MET A 229 27.65 -54.54 -9.78
CA MET A 229 26.28 -54.25 -10.21
C MET A 229 26.16 -54.35 -11.74
N SER A 230 25.31 -55.24 -12.24
CA SER A 230 25.00 -55.32 -13.68
C SER A 230 24.16 -54.13 -14.15
N TYR A 231 23.34 -53.60 -13.26
CA TYR A 231 22.63 -52.34 -13.41
C TYR A 231 22.23 -51.81 -12.03
N ALA A 232 22.16 -50.50 -11.88
CA ALA A 232 21.59 -49.84 -10.71
C ALA A 232 20.84 -48.59 -11.16
N TYR A 233 19.54 -48.57 -10.86
CA TYR A 233 18.67 -47.41 -11.02
C TYR A 233 18.31 -46.85 -9.65
N ILE A 234 18.36 -45.52 -9.56
CA ILE A 234 18.02 -44.69 -8.43
C ILE A 234 16.98 -43.69 -8.92
N TYR A 235 15.75 -43.89 -8.49
CA TYR A 235 14.63 -43.01 -8.82
C TYR A 235 14.40 -42.07 -7.66
N TYR A 236 14.49 -40.78 -7.90
CA TYR A 236 14.22 -39.73 -6.96
C TYR A 236 12.84 -39.14 -7.22
N MET A 237 12.04 -39.04 -6.17
CA MET A 237 10.75 -38.37 -6.15
C MET A 237 10.75 -37.39 -5.00
N ARG A 238 10.43 -36.11 -5.23
CA ARG A 238 10.36 -35.09 -4.18
C ARG A 238 9.07 -34.29 -4.29
N ARG A 239 8.38 -34.11 -3.17
CA ARG A 239 7.27 -33.15 -3.02
C ARG A 239 7.48 -32.40 -1.71
N GLY A 240 7.59 -31.08 -1.78
CA GLY A 240 7.96 -30.30 -0.61
C GLY A 240 9.35 -30.67 -0.09
N ASN A 241 9.42 -30.87 1.23
CA ASN A 241 10.59 -31.37 1.94
C ASN A 241 10.67 -32.90 2.02
N ILE A 242 9.69 -33.65 1.49
CA ILE A 242 9.70 -35.11 1.52
C ILE A 242 10.32 -35.63 0.22
N VAL A 243 11.36 -36.45 0.39
CA VAL A 243 12.00 -37.18 -0.70
C VAL A 243 11.74 -38.66 -0.51
N THR A 244 11.36 -39.34 -1.58
CA THR A 244 11.34 -40.80 -1.68
C THR A 244 12.34 -41.22 -2.75
N VAL A 245 13.27 -42.10 -2.39
CA VAL A 245 14.23 -42.69 -3.32
C VAL A 245 13.94 -44.17 -3.45
N GLN A 246 13.74 -44.62 -4.68
CA GLN A 246 13.58 -46.03 -5.02
C GLN A 246 14.87 -46.56 -5.66
N PHE A 247 15.23 -47.78 -5.30
CA PHE A 247 16.39 -48.49 -5.82
C PHE A 247 15.95 -49.75 -6.56
N VAL A 248 16.59 -49.99 -7.71
CA VAL A 248 16.50 -51.24 -8.48
C VAL A 248 17.92 -51.65 -8.83
N LEU A 249 18.44 -52.69 -8.16
CA LEU A 249 19.85 -53.07 -8.20
C LEU A 249 19.99 -54.52 -8.69
N GLY A 250 20.68 -54.72 -9.81
CA GLY A 250 21.07 -56.04 -10.31
C GLY A 250 22.44 -56.43 -9.79
N ILE A 251 22.52 -57.42 -8.90
CA ILE A 251 23.76 -57.88 -8.28
C ILE A 251 24.49 -58.83 -9.22
N SER A 252 25.76 -58.53 -9.52
CA SER A 252 26.67 -59.42 -10.27
C SER A 252 27.71 -60.11 -9.38
N GLN A 253 28.05 -59.51 -8.25
CA GLN A 253 28.98 -60.10 -7.29
C GLN A 253 28.70 -59.59 -5.87
N GLN A 254 28.70 -60.49 -4.88
CA GLN A 254 28.60 -60.13 -3.46
C GLN A 254 29.88 -59.44 -2.98
N LYS A 255 29.83 -58.11 -2.89
CA LYS A 255 30.86 -57.31 -2.24
C LYS A 255 30.19 -56.23 -1.40
N PRO A 256 30.60 -56.03 -0.14
CA PRO A 256 30.06 -54.95 0.68
C PRO A 256 30.65 -53.60 0.24
N TRP A 257 30.00 -52.52 0.69
CA TRP A 257 30.48 -51.14 0.55
C TRP A 257 30.62 -50.67 -0.91
N VAL A 258 29.65 -51.05 -1.76
CA VAL A 258 29.62 -50.63 -3.17
C VAL A 258 29.04 -49.22 -3.26
N VAL A 259 29.85 -48.25 -3.67
CA VAL A 259 29.39 -46.89 -3.99
C VAL A 259 28.61 -46.94 -5.30
N LEU A 260 27.38 -46.43 -5.29
CA LEU A 260 26.51 -46.36 -6.47
C LEU A 260 26.66 -45.00 -7.17
N ALA A 261 26.41 -43.92 -6.45
CA ALA A 261 26.49 -42.55 -6.97
C ALA A 261 26.51 -41.53 -5.83
N ASP A 262 26.96 -40.32 -6.11
CA ASP A 262 26.70 -39.17 -5.23
C ASP A 262 25.19 -38.93 -5.11
N VAL A 263 24.74 -38.47 -3.94
CA VAL A 263 23.35 -38.07 -3.77
C VAL A 263 23.09 -36.85 -4.64
N ARG A 264 22.08 -36.98 -5.52
CA ARG A 264 21.67 -35.92 -6.43
C ARG A 264 21.39 -34.60 -5.68
N PRO A 265 21.93 -33.46 -6.15
CA PRO A 265 21.57 -32.14 -5.63
C PRO A 265 20.06 -31.90 -5.72
N GLY A 266 19.46 -31.31 -4.68
CA GLY A 266 18.01 -31.15 -4.59
C GLY A 266 17.30 -32.31 -3.87
N TYR A 267 18.04 -33.33 -3.45
CA TYR A 267 17.51 -34.52 -2.80
C TYR A 267 18.37 -34.99 -1.61
N LYS A 268 19.32 -34.18 -1.12
CA LYS A 268 20.19 -34.61 -0.02
C LYS A 268 19.40 -34.78 1.28
N PRO A 269 19.59 -35.88 2.03
CA PRO A 269 18.95 -36.03 3.33
C PRO A 269 19.32 -34.92 4.30
N TYR A 270 18.35 -34.46 5.07
CA TYR A 270 18.58 -33.55 6.19
C TYR A 270 19.47 -34.20 7.28
N ALA A 271 19.25 -35.48 7.56
CA ALA A 271 20.02 -36.26 8.53
C ALA A 271 20.75 -37.42 7.82
N GLU A 272 21.92 -37.14 7.25
CA GLU A 272 22.68 -38.09 6.42
C GLU A 272 22.90 -39.45 7.11
N SER A 273 23.34 -39.44 8.38
CA SER A 273 23.62 -40.65 9.16
C SER A 273 22.38 -41.46 9.53
N GLY A 274 21.17 -40.89 9.38
CA GLY A 274 19.90 -41.53 9.71
C GLY A 274 19.19 -42.17 8.52
N VAL A 275 19.69 -41.99 7.28
CA VAL A 275 19.01 -42.48 6.08
C VAL A 275 19.63 -43.77 5.56
N GLY A 276 18.82 -44.83 5.61
CA GLY A 276 19.09 -46.11 4.98
C GLY A 276 17.86 -47.01 4.98
N CYS A 277 17.94 -48.09 4.21
CA CYS A 277 16.90 -49.10 4.13
C CYS A 277 17.48 -50.49 3.84
N TYR A 278 16.69 -51.51 4.13
CA TYR A 278 16.89 -52.85 3.62
C TYR A 278 15.86 -53.09 2.52
N VAL A 279 16.34 -53.35 1.31
CA VAL A 279 15.48 -53.66 0.17
C VAL A 279 15.58 -55.14 -0.15
N SER A 280 14.44 -55.80 -0.34
CA SER A 280 14.38 -57.25 -0.51
C SER A 280 14.99 -57.68 -1.83
N ASN A 281 15.71 -58.81 -1.82
CA ASN A 281 16.09 -59.51 -3.04
C ASN A 281 14.84 -60.25 -3.58
N THR A 282 14.49 -60.02 -4.84
CA THR A 282 13.29 -60.56 -5.48
C THR A 282 13.50 -61.97 -6.05
N ASN A 283 14.75 -62.41 -6.18
CA ASN A 283 15.11 -63.73 -6.70
C ASN A 283 15.37 -64.76 -5.59
N TYR A 284 15.84 -64.32 -4.42
CA TYR A 284 16.28 -65.21 -3.35
C TYR A 284 15.68 -64.83 -1.98
N VAL A 285 14.94 -65.77 -1.40
CA VAL A 285 14.29 -65.60 -0.09
C VAL A 285 15.33 -65.37 1.01
N GLY A 286 15.08 -64.37 1.87
CA GLY A 286 15.94 -64.03 2.99
C GLY A 286 17.19 -63.22 2.61
N GLN A 287 17.39 -62.91 1.33
CA GLN A 287 18.45 -62.01 0.88
C GLN A 287 17.91 -60.59 0.68
N ALA A 288 18.80 -59.60 0.82
CA ALA A 288 18.48 -58.19 0.72
C ALA A 288 19.70 -57.40 0.25
N CYS A 289 19.48 -56.13 -0.07
CA CYS A 289 20.53 -55.14 -0.16
C CYS A 289 20.30 -54.11 0.94
N GLN A 290 21.30 -53.93 1.79
CA GLN A 290 21.34 -52.75 2.65
C GLN A 290 21.75 -51.56 1.80
N ILE A 291 21.09 -50.42 1.97
CA ILE A 291 21.38 -49.17 1.28
C ILE A 291 21.41 -48.07 2.33
N TYR A 292 22.39 -47.18 2.27
CA TYR A 292 22.44 -45.99 3.13
C TYR A 292 23.27 -44.89 2.48
N VAL A 293 23.26 -43.70 3.09
CA VAL A 293 24.06 -42.56 2.65
C VAL A 293 25.34 -42.43 3.47
N SER A 294 26.48 -42.26 2.80
CA SER A 294 27.75 -41.94 3.44
C SER A 294 28.61 -41.03 2.58
N LYS A 295 29.13 -39.97 3.18
CA LYS A 295 29.91 -38.93 2.50
C LYS A 295 29.16 -38.35 1.31
N ASN A 296 27.85 -38.15 1.47
CA ASN A 296 26.94 -37.71 0.43
C ASN A 296 26.88 -38.66 -0.79
N GLN A 297 27.07 -39.97 -0.58
CA GLN A 297 26.98 -41.00 -1.61
C GLN A 297 26.03 -42.12 -1.21
N TRP A 298 25.28 -42.66 -2.16
CA TRP A 298 24.55 -43.90 -1.99
C TRP A 298 25.51 -45.09 -1.99
N VAL A 299 25.47 -45.87 -0.92
CA VAL A 299 26.30 -47.06 -0.74
C VAL A 299 25.41 -48.26 -0.49
N THR A 300 25.74 -49.41 -1.07
CA THR A 300 25.01 -50.67 -0.87
C THR A 300 25.88 -51.84 -0.41
N MET A 301 25.30 -52.71 0.43
CA MET A 301 25.79 -54.06 0.73
C MET A 301 24.74 -55.09 0.31
N PRO A 302 24.95 -55.81 -0.80
CA PRO A 302 24.21 -57.02 -1.10
C PRO A 302 24.54 -58.13 -0.10
N THR A 303 23.53 -58.83 0.43
CA THR A 303 23.73 -59.98 1.31
C THR A 303 23.85 -61.31 0.55
N GLY A 304 23.59 -61.29 -0.77
CA GLY A 304 23.67 -62.46 -1.67
C GLY A 304 24.57 -62.24 -2.89
N PRO A 305 24.98 -63.32 -3.58
CA PRO A 305 25.91 -63.29 -4.71
C PRO A 305 25.33 -62.73 -6.01
N THR A 306 24.03 -62.86 -6.24
CA THR A 306 23.35 -62.47 -7.48
C THR A 306 21.88 -62.11 -7.21
N GLY A 307 21.14 -61.78 -8.27
CA GLY A 307 19.72 -61.45 -8.21
C GLY A 307 19.49 -59.94 -8.19
N GLU A 308 18.25 -59.56 -7.93
CA GLU A 308 17.80 -58.18 -8.01
C GLU A 308 17.22 -57.72 -6.69
N CYS A 309 17.61 -56.54 -6.24
CA CYS A 309 17.07 -55.88 -5.06
C CYS A 309 16.15 -54.72 -5.46
N ARG A 310 14.95 -54.64 -4.88
CA ARG A 310 14.01 -53.53 -5.11
C ARG A 310 13.40 -53.02 -3.82
N GLY A 311 13.31 -51.69 -3.70
CA GLY A 311 12.60 -51.05 -2.59
C GLY A 311 12.89 -49.56 -2.54
N SER A 312 12.44 -48.90 -1.46
CA SER A 312 12.53 -47.44 -1.34
C SER A 312 12.81 -46.98 0.08
N VAL A 313 13.25 -45.73 0.21
CA VAL A 313 13.39 -45.01 1.48
C VAL A 313 12.80 -43.62 1.33
N SER A 314 12.12 -43.13 2.37
CA SER A 314 11.63 -41.76 2.43
C SER A 314 12.31 -41.01 3.56
N TYR A 315 12.65 -39.74 3.33
CA TYR A 315 13.34 -38.88 4.27
C TYR A 315 13.03 -37.41 4.01
N LEU A 316 13.40 -36.56 4.96
CA LEU A 316 13.30 -35.11 4.81
C LEU A 316 14.56 -34.53 4.15
N THR A 317 14.38 -33.51 3.32
CA THR A 317 15.46 -32.70 2.75
C THR A 317 15.28 -31.22 3.09
N GLN A 318 16.38 -30.49 3.17
CA GLN A 318 16.42 -29.02 3.23
C GLN A 318 17.09 -28.41 2.00
N ASP A 319 17.39 -29.20 0.96
CA ASP A 319 17.97 -28.66 -0.27
C ASP A 319 16.98 -27.73 -0.97
N ASP A 320 17.51 -26.75 -1.71
CA ASP A 320 16.73 -26.03 -2.72
C ASP A 320 16.10 -26.99 -3.73
N TYR A 321 14.99 -26.58 -4.35
CA TYR A 321 14.34 -27.40 -5.38
C TYR A 321 15.28 -27.64 -6.57
N PRO A 322 15.27 -28.85 -7.18
CA PRO A 322 16.07 -29.13 -8.37
C PRO A 322 15.53 -28.33 -9.57
N THR A 323 16.43 -27.78 -10.39
CA THR A 323 16.08 -26.88 -11.51
C THR A 323 16.04 -27.56 -12.88
N ASN A 324 16.62 -28.76 -13.01
CA ASN A 324 16.78 -29.47 -14.29
C ASN A 324 16.06 -30.83 -14.33
N ASP A 325 15.16 -31.06 -13.39
CA ASP A 325 14.49 -32.35 -13.21
C ASP A 325 13.10 -32.28 -13.81
N SER A 326 12.60 -33.43 -14.26
CA SER A 326 11.22 -33.51 -14.73
C SER A 326 10.30 -33.23 -13.55
N TYR A 327 9.20 -32.52 -13.80
CA TYR A 327 8.20 -32.26 -12.79
C TYR A 327 6.81 -32.42 -13.37
N PHE A 328 5.85 -32.72 -12.50
CA PHE A 328 4.43 -32.69 -12.84
C PHE A 328 3.67 -31.90 -11.77
N SER A 329 2.71 -31.12 -12.25
CA SER A 329 1.78 -30.31 -11.45
C SER A 329 0.52 -31.08 -11.12
#